data_AF-A0A970ISX2-F1
#
_entry.id   AF-A0A970ISX2-F1
#
_cell.length_a   1.000
_cell.length_b   1.000
_cell.length_c   1.000
_cell.angle_alpha   90.00
_cell.angle_beta   90.00
_cell.angle_gamma   90.00
#
_symmetry.space_group_name_H-M   'P 1'
#
loop_
_entity.id
_entity.type
_entity.pdbx_description
1 polymer ?
#
loop_
_entity_poly.entity_id
_entity_poly.type
_entity_poly.pdbx_seq_one_letter_code
_entity_poly.pdbx_strand_id
1 'polypeptide(L)' 'MISKEDIERINILYKKSKEVILSEEEAEEQKRLRKKYIEWIKMQVRSQLEVHVSNDKN' A
#
# COMPACT_ATOMS: atom_id res chain seq x y z
N MET A 1 3.91 6.76 5.95
CA MET A 1 2.60 7.10 5.34
C MET A 1 2.72 6.98 3.83
N ILE A 2 1.74 6.37 3.16
CA ILE A 2 1.70 6.30 1.68
C ILE A 2 0.89 7.48 1.14
N SER A 3 1.35 8.11 0.06
CA SER A 3 0.64 9.25 -0.54
C SER A 3 -0.32 8.81 -1.64
N LYS A 4 -1.14 9.73 -2.15
CA LYS A 4 -2.03 9.45 -3.29
C LYS A 4 -1.21 9.19 -4.55
N GLU A 5 -0.10 9.91 -4.72
CA GLU A 5 0.83 9.76 -5.83
C GLU A 5 1.50 8.38 -5.82
N ASP A 6 1.88 7.87 -4.63
CA ASP A 6 2.41 6.51 -4.47
C ASP A 6 1.38 5.46 -4.94
N ILE A 7 0.09 5.65 -4.62
CA ILE A 7 -0.99 4.74 -5.02
C ILE A 7 -1.23 4.81 -6.53
N GLU A 8 -1.25 6.02 -7.10
CA GLU A 8 -1.38 6.20 -8.55
C GLU A 8 -0.22 5.55 -9.29
N ARG A 9 1.01 5.68 -8.76
CA ARG A 9 2.20 5.05 -9.32
C ARG A 9 2.10 3.52 -9.27
N ILE A 10 1.59 2.92 -8.19
CA ILE A 10 1.32 1.48 -8.12
C ILE A 10 0.34 1.06 -9.24
N ASN A 11 -0.71 1.85 -9.48
CA ASN A 11 -1.71 1.57 -10.51
C ASN A 11 -1.13 1.68 -11.92
N ILE A 12 -0.32 2.69 -12.20
CA ILE A 12 0.37 2.87 -13.47
C ILE A 12 1.29 1.69 -13.76
N LEU A 13 2.15 1.32 -12.80
CA LEU A 13 3.07 0.18 -12.94
C LEU A 13 2.30 -1.14 -13.09
N TYR A 14 1.16 -1.28 -12.41
CA TYR A 14 0.29 -2.45 -12.57
C TYR A 14 -0.30 -2.55 -13.98
N LYS A 15 -0.87 -1.46 -14.51
CA LYS A 15 -1.38 -1.43 -15.89
C LYS A 15 -0.27 -1.74 -16.89
N LYS A 16 0.89 -1.09 -16.74
CA LYS A 16 2.06 -1.34 -17.59
C LYS A 16 2.47 -2.82 -17.57
N SER A 17 2.52 -3.46 -16.39
CA SER A 17 2.85 -4.89 -16.26
C SER A 17 1.89 -5.87 -16.94
N LYS A 18 0.67 -5.41 -17.28
CA LYS A 18 -0.33 -6.21 -18.00
C LYS A 18 -0.17 -6.13 -19.51
N GLU A 19 0.41 -5.04 -20.00
CA GLU A 19 0.62 -4.79 -21.42
C GLU A 19 2.03 -5.18 -21.86
N VAL A 20 3.03 -4.91 -21.01
CA VAL A 20 4.46 -5.13 -21.29
C VAL A 20 5.20 -5.60 -20.05
N ILE A 21 6.39 -6.19 -20.26
CA ILE A 21 7.32 -6.52 -19.17
C ILE A 21 7.85 -5.21 -18.58
N LEU A 22 7.81 -5.09 -17.25
CA LEU A 22 8.42 -3.98 -16.53
C LEU A 22 9.94 -4.07 -16.61
N SER A 23 10.62 -2.91 -16.65
CA SER A 23 12.06 -2.93 -16.37
C SER A 23 12.33 -3.41 -14.95
N GLU A 24 13.56 -3.84 -14.68
CA GLU A 24 13.97 -4.29 -13.35
C GLU A 24 13.76 -3.17 -12.30
N GLU A 25 14.13 -1.94 -12.64
CA GLU A 25 13.90 -0.76 -11.81
C GLU A 25 12.41 -0.52 -11.52
N GLU A 26 11.55 -0.65 -12.53
CA GLU A 26 10.11 -0.47 -12.37
C GLU A 26 9.47 -1.58 -11.53
N ALA A 27 9.94 -2.81 -11.68
CA ALA A 27 9.50 -3.94 -10.88
C ALA A 27 9.91 -3.79 -9.41
N GLU A 28 11.14 -3.34 -9.15
CA GLU A 28 11.61 -3.02 -7.80
C GLU A 28 10.84 -1.84 -7.19
N GLU A 29 10.62 -0.78 -7.96
CA GLU A 29 9.80 0.37 -7.54
C GLU A 29 8.40 -0.09 -7.15
N GLN A 30 7.74 -0.88 -8.00
CA GLN A 30 6.40 -1.41 -7.74
C GLN A 30 6.37 -2.26 -6.47
N LYS A 31 7.37 -3.13 -6.27
CA LYS A 31 7.48 -3.99 -5.08
C LYS A 31 7.67 -3.17 -3.81
N ARG A 32 8.55 -2.16 -3.84
CA ARG A 32 8.78 -1.24 -2.71
C ARG A 32 7.52 -0.48 -2.34
N LEU A 33 6.82 0.10 -3.33
CA LEU A 33 5.59 0.85 -3.10
C LEU A 33 4.47 -0.05 -2.55
N ARG A 34 4.30 -1.26 -3.08
CA ARG A 34 3.33 -2.24 -2.57
C ARG A 34 3.61 -2.64 -1.13
N LYS A 35 4.87 -2.85 -0.76
CA LYS A 35 5.25 -3.14 0.64
C LYS A 35 4.85 -1.99 1.57
N LYS A 36 5.20 -0.76 1.19
CA LYS A 36 4.84 0.46 1.94
C LYS A 36 3.33 0.61 2.10
N TYR A 37 2.54 0.31 1.06
CA TYR A 37 1.08 0.33 1.12
C TYR A 37 0.53 -0.66 2.13
N ILE A 38 0.99 -1.92 2.07
CA ILE A 38 0.53 -2.99 2.96
C ILE A 38 0.87 -2.67 4.42
N GLU A 39 2.08 -2.18 4.68
CA GLU A 39 2.49 -1.77 6.04
C GLU A 39 1.61 -0.63 6.57
N TRP A 40 1.33 0.37 5.74
CA TRP A 40 0.44 1.47 6.12
C TRP A 40 -0.98 0.98 6.41
N ILE A 41 -1.57 0.14 5.54
CA ILE A 41 -2.90 -0.44 5.77
C ILE A 41 -2.93 -1.27 7.06
N LYS A 42 -1.91 -2.10 7.31
CA LYS A 42 -1.80 -2.88 8.55
C LYS A 42 -1.82 -1.99 9.80
N MET A 43 -1.10 -0.87 9.77
CA MET A 43 -1.11 0.09 10.88
C MET A 43 -2.48 0.74 11.06
N GLN A 44 -3.14 1.15 9.97
CA GLN A 44 -4.48 1.76 10.03
C GLN A 44 -5.51 0.78 10.59
N VAL A 45 -5.49 -0.48 10.15
CA VAL A 45 -6.39 -1.54 10.67
C VAL A 45 -6.16 -1.78 12.16
N ARG A 46 -4.90 -1.89 12.61
CA ARG A 46 -4.58 -2.04 14.04
C ARG A 46 -5.12 -0.88 14.86
N SER A 47 -4.90 0.36 14.42
CA SER A 47 -5.39 1.55 15.11
C SER A 47 -6.93 1.58 15.21
N GLN A 48 -7.65 1.17 14.17
CA GLN A 48 -9.10 1.08 14.20
C GLN A 48 -9.61 0.01 15.19
N LEU A 49 -8.92 -1.13 15.26
CA LEU A 49 -9.27 -2.22 16.20
C LEU A 49 -8.97 -1.84 17.66
N GLU A 50 -7.87 -1.15 17.93
CA GLU A 50 -7.53 -0.66 19.27
C GLU A 50 -8.59 0.31 19.80
N VAL A 51 -9.08 1.22 18.95
CA VAL A 51 -10.18 2.15 19.29
C VAL A 51 -11.45 1.38 19.68
N HIS A 52 -11.78 0.29 18.98
CA HIS A 52 -12.98 -0.49 19.26
C HIS A 52 -12.88 -1.22 20.60
N VAL A 53 -11.73 -1.83 20.91
CA VAL A 53 -11.48 -2.53 22.18
C VAL A 53 -11.51 -1.57 23.38
N SER A 54 -11.14 -0.30 23.20
CA SER A 54 -11.20 0.71 24.26
C SER A 54 -12.63 1.18 24.56
N ASN A 55 -13.51 1.22 23.57
CA ASN A 55 -14.90 1.67 23.75
C ASN A 55 -15.82 0.62 24.38
N ASP A 56 -15.48 -0.67 24.28
CA ASP A 56 -16.22 -1.76 24.94
C ASP A 56 -15.89 -1.93 26.44
N LYS A 57 -14.90 -1.18 26.95
CA LYS A 57 -14.45 -1.25 28.36
C LYS A 57 -14.98 -0.13 29.26
N ASN A 58 -15.89 0.71 28.77
CA ASN A 58 -16.53 1.79 29.52
C ASN A 58 -18.02 1.53 29.77
#